data_AF-X1V1X9-F1
#
_entry.id   AF-X1V1X9-F1
#
_cell.length_a   1.000
_cell.length_b   1.000
_cell.length_c   1.000
_cell.angle_alpha   90.00
_cell.angle_beta   90.00
_cell.angle_gamma   90.00
#
_symmetry.space_group_name_H-M   'P 1'
#
loop_
_entity.id
_entity.type
_entity.pdbx_description
1 polymer ?
#
loop_
_entity_poly.entity_id
_entity_poly.type
_entity_poly.pdbx_seq_one_letter_code
_entity_poly.pdbx_strand_id
1 'polypeptide(L)'
;MRKDARANRPGWDHGQKTVSSPGTAEQLDALTIPDGFELVVRALPGNDGNIFLGNSKANAEDADKRLTFSAGNGITLKVKNADRVWVDAAQADEGVDYWTEV
;
A
#
# COMPACT_ATOMS: atom_id res chain seq x y z
N MET A 1 33.34 8.85 1.51
CA MET A 1 32.41 9.07 0.38
C MET A 1 31.33 10.03 0.85
N ARG A 2 31.36 11.31 0.43
CA ARG A 2 30.22 12.20 0.71
C ARG A 2 29.06 11.70 -0.14
N LYS A 3 27.91 11.42 0.47
CA LYS A 3 26.68 11.24 -0.30
C LYS A 3 26.38 12.58 -0.92
N ASP A 4 26.56 12.72 -2.23
CA ASP A 4 26.11 13.91 -2.94
C ASP A 4 24.62 14.07 -2.63
N ALA A 5 24.24 15.24 -2.10
CA ALA A 5 22.85 15.53 -1.81
C ALA A 5 22.07 15.47 -3.13
N ARG A 6 21.14 14.52 -3.24
CA ARG A 6 20.24 14.46 -4.38
C ARG A 6 19.28 15.65 -4.28
N ALA A 7 18.96 16.27 -5.41
CA ALA A 7 17.92 17.29 -5.45
C ALA A 7 16.59 16.68 -4.97
N ASN A 8 15.77 17.50 -4.30
CA ASN A 8 14.41 17.11 -3.94
C ASN A 8 13.62 16.73 -5.18
N ARG A 9 12.68 15.81 -5.01
CA ARG A 9 11.77 15.40 -6.07
C ARG A 9 10.70 16.47 -6.31
N PRO A 10 10.27 16.66 -7.57
CA PRO A 10 9.27 17.67 -7.90
C PRO A 10 7.89 17.37 -7.34
N GLY A 11 7.56 16.12 -7.01
CA GLY A 11 6.27 15.80 -6.41
C GLY A 11 6.09 14.37 -5.93
N TRP A 12 4.82 14.00 -5.77
CA TRP A 12 4.37 12.67 -5.37
C TRP A 12 3.20 12.24 -6.25
N ASP A 13 3.23 11.00 -6.69
CA ASP A 13 2.04 10.31 -7.20
C ASP A 13 1.40 9.55 -6.05
N HIS A 14 0.07 9.57 -5.95
CA HIS A 14 -0.65 8.97 -4.84
C HIS A 14 -2.00 8.40 -5.25
N GLY A 15 -2.55 7.56 -4.39
CA GLY A 15 -3.88 7.00 -4.52
C GLY A 15 -4.43 6.52 -3.19
N GLN A 16 -5.67 6.05 -3.21
CA GLN A 16 -6.36 5.47 -2.06
C GLN A 16 -7.19 4.28 -2.53
N LYS A 17 -7.27 3.23 -1.72
CA LYS A 17 -8.13 2.06 -1.98
C LYS A 17 -8.83 1.65 -0.71
N THR A 18 -10.15 1.54 -0.78
CA THR A 18 -11.01 0.95 0.25
C THR A 18 -11.42 -0.44 -0.17
N VAL A 19 -11.78 -1.28 0.80
CA VAL A 19 -12.24 -2.66 0.59
C VAL A 19 -13.74 -2.70 0.85
N SER A 20 -14.52 -3.02 -0.18
CA SER A 20 -15.98 -2.98 -0.14
C SER A 20 -16.56 -4.10 0.73
N SER A 21 -15.87 -5.24 0.83
CA SER A 21 -16.31 -6.39 1.61
C SER A 21 -15.12 -7.12 2.22
N PRO A 22 -15.06 -7.30 3.55
CA PRO A 22 -14.03 -8.10 4.21
C PRO A 22 -13.92 -9.51 3.62
N GLY A 23 -12.69 -10.00 3.47
CA GLY A 23 -12.40 -11.29 2.86
C GLY A 23 -12.50 -11.29 1.33
N THR A 24 -12.68 -10.13 0.70
CA THR A 24 -12.61 -9.96 -0.76
C THR A 24 -11.61 -8.86 -1.08
N ALA A 25 -10.35 -9.23 -1.30
CA ALA A 25 -9.30 -8.26 -1.50
C ALA A 25 -9.48 -7.46 -2.80
N GLU A 26 -9.10 -6.19 -2.75
CA GLU A 26 -9.10 -5.24 -3.85
C GLU A 26 -7.66 -4.88 -4.27
N GLN A 27 -7.43 -4.79 -5.57
CA GLN A 27 -6.13 -4.41 -6.13
C GLN A 27 -5.96 -2.88 -6.06
N LEU A 28 -4.75 -2.40 -5.76
CA LEU A 28 -4.46 -0.97 -5.90
C LEU A 28 -4.50 -0.55 -7.38
N ASP A 29 -4.82 0.72 -7.63
CA ASP A 29 -4.79 1.25 -8.99
C ASP A 29 -3.34 1.33 -9.51
N ALA A 30 -3.19 1.17 -10.82
CA ALA A 30 -1.87 1.19 -11.45
C ALA A 30 -1.16 2.53 -11.23
N LEU A 31 0.03 2.46 -10.63
CA LEU A 31 0.90 3.60 -10.35
C LEU A 31 2.35 3.11 -10.47
N THR A 32 3.07 3.62 -11.47
CA THR A 32 4.45 3.20 -11.75
C THR A 32 5.41 3.76 -10.70
N ILE A 33 6.23 2.91 -10.12
CA ILE A 33 7.24 3.33 -9.13
C ILE A 33 8.56 3.54 -9.85
N PRO A 34 9.16 4.74 -9.79
CA PRO A 34 10.44 5.00 -10.45
C PRO A 34 11.58 4.13 -9.89
N ASP A 35 12.59 3.87 -10.72
CA ASP A 35 13.73 3.05 -10.30
C ASP A 35 14.47 3.69 -9.10
N GLY A 36 14.70 2.88 -8.06
CA GLY A 36 15.34 3.32 -6.82
C GLY A 36 14.39 3.95 -5.80
N PHE A 37 13.07 3.91 -6.03
CA PHE A 37 12.03 4.36 -5.12
C PHE A 37 11.25 3.19 -4.53
N GLU A 38 10.47 3.52 -3.50
CA GLU A 38 9.59 2.59 -2.81
C GLU A 38 8.15 3.13 -2.92
N LEU A 39 7.20 2.20 -2.94
CA LEU A 39 5.80 2.50 -2.70
C LEU A 39 5.60 2.57 -1.18
N VAL A 40 5.11 3.68 -0.67
CA VAL A 40 4.64 3.77 0.71
C VAL A 40 3.16 3.39 0.72
N VAL A 41 2.77 2.49 1.62
CA VAL A 41 1.37 2.10 1.83
C VAL A 41 1.06 2.26 3.30
N ARG A 42 -0.03 2.96 3.63
CA ARG A 42 -0.43 3.22 5.01
C ARG A 42 -1.92 2.97 5.18
N ALA A 43 -2.28 2.34 6.30
CA ALA A 43 -3.68 2.14 6.66
C ALA A 43 -4.30 3.50 6.97
N LEU A 44 -5.48 3.75 6.42
CA LEU A 44 -6.20 4.98 6.67
C LEU A 44 -6.36 5.20 8.18
N PRO A 45 -6.18 6.44 8.67
CA PRO A 45 -6.19 6.72 10.10
C PRO A 45 -7.56 6.50 10.75
N GLY A 46 -8.63 6.48 9.95
CA GLY A 46 -10.00 6.23 10.40
C GLY A 46 -10.45 4.77 10.32
N ASN A 47 -9.56 3.82 9.99
CA ASN A 47 -9.90 2.41 10.09
C ASN A 47 -10.05 2.02 11.57
N ASP A 48 -11.07 1.22 11.88
CA ASP A 48 -11.29 0.64 13.21
C ASP A 48 -10.66 -0.76 13.33
N GLY A 49 -10.47 -1.44 12.20
CA GLY A 49 -9.91 -2.76 12.02
C GLY A 49 -8.50 -2.78 11.45
N ASN A 50 -7.99 -4.01 11.28
CA ASN A 50 -6.70 -4.25 10.65
C ASN A 50 -6.82 -4.25 9.12
N ILE A 51 -5.74 -3.83 8.47
CA ILE A 51 -5.53 -3.96 7.04
C ILE A 51 -4.60 -5.12 6.76
N PHE A 52 -4.86 -5.79 5.63
CA PHE A 52 -4.10 -6.95 5.17
C PHE A 52 -3.59 -6.72 3.76
N LEU A 53 -2.28 -6.86 3.53
CA LEU A 53 -1.69 -6.77 2.20
C LEU A 53 -1.21 -8.12 1.69
N GLY A 54 -1.36 -8.33 0.39
CA GLY A 54 -0.82 -9.47 -0.34
C GLY A 54 -0.26 -9.06 -1.70
N ASN A 55 0.64 -9.87 -2.25
CA ASN A 55 1.12 -9.73 -3.63
C ASN A 55 0.20 -10.42 -4.66
N SER A 56 -0.93 -10.95 -4.20
CA SER A 56 -2.03 -11.49 -4.99
C SER A 56 -3.31 -11.40 -4.17
N LYS A 57 -4.47 -11.48 -4.83
CA LYS A 57 -5.79 -11.49 -4.16
C LYS A 57 -5.85 -12.56 -3.07
N ALA A 58 -5.55 -13.80 -3.44
CA ALA A 58 -5.60 -14.94 -2.53
C ALA A 58 -4.65 -14.78 -1.34
N ASN A 59 -3.48 -14.16 -1.52
CA ASN A 59 -2.54 -13.97 -0.41
C ASN A 59 -2.97 -12.85 0.54
N ALA A 60 -3.71 -11.84 0.08
CA ALA A 60 -4.27 -10.80 0.95
C ALA A 60 -5.43 -11.36 1.81
N GLU A 61 -6.20 -12.30 1.26
CA GLU A 61 -7.33 -12.96 1.92
C GLU A 61 -6.89 -14.11 2.87
N ASP A 62 -5.66 -14.63 2.72
CA ASP A 62 -5.12 -15.75 3.48
C ASP A 62 -4.40 -15.27 4.76
N ALA A 63 -4.93 -15.66 5.92
CA ALA A 63 -4.43 -15.25 7.23
C ALA A 63 -2.97 -15.62 7.52
N ASP A 64 -2.44 -16.67 6.88
CA ASP A 64 -1.08 -17.15 7.09
C ASP A 64 -0.06 -16.48 6.13
N LYS A 65 -0.54 -15.78 5.10
CA LYS A 65 0.30 -15.17 4.05
C LYS A 65 0.27 -13.65 4.03
N ARG A 66 -0.80 -13.04 4.51
CA ARG A 66 -1.00 -11.58 4.46
C ARG A 66 -0.10 -10.83 5.43
N LEU A 67 0.33 -9.64 5.03
CA LEU A 67 0.97 -8.69 5.92
C LEU A 67 -0.10 -7.87 6.63
N THR A 68 -0.12 -7.89 7.97
CA THR A 68 -1.14 -7.23 8.77
C THR A 68 -0.59 -5.96 9.43
N PHE A 69 -1.35 -4.87 9.40
CA PHE A 69 -1.06 -3.67 10.19
C PHE A 69 -2.35 -2.91 10.56
N SER A 70 -2.27 -2.16 11.66
CA SER A 70 -3.38 -1.38 12.19
C SER A 70 -3.45 0.04 11.60
N ALA A 71 -4.56 0.72 11.84
CA ALA A 71 -4.80 2.10 11.44
C ALA A 71 -3.62 3.04 11.75
N GLY A 72 -3.31 3.92 10.80
CA GLY A 72 -2.24 4.92 10.91
C GLY A 72 -0.81 4.37 10.75
N ASN A 73 -0.61 3.04 10.80
CA ASN A 73 0.67 2.42 10.48
C ASN A 73 0.84 2.22 8.98
N GLY A 74 2.08 2.22 8.52
CA GLY A 74 2.42 1.99 7.13
C GLY A 74 3.73 1.24 6.94
N ILE A 75 3.92 0.74 5.73
CA ILE A 75 5.10 0.01 5.30
C ILE A 75 5.60 0.58 3.96
N THR A 76 6.86 0.31 3.63
CA THR A 76 7.40 0.60 2.30
C THR A 76 7.68 -0.69 1.54
N LEU A 77 7.38 -0.67 0.24
CA LEU A 77 7.46 -1.81 -0.65
C LEU A 77 8.35 -1.48 -1.86
N LYS A 78 9.27 -2.39 -2.18
CA LYS A 78 10.11 -2.33 -3.38
C LYS A 78 9.43 -3.06 -4.53
N VAL A 79 8.46 -2.39 -5.15
CA VAL A 79 7.70 -2.90 -6.31
C VAL A 79 7.84 -1.94 -7.49
N LYS A 80 7.60 -2.43 -8.72
CA LYS A 80 7.64 -1.59 -9.93
C LYS A 80 6.33 -0.86 -10.22
N ASN A 81 5.22 -1.35 -9.66
CA ASN A 81 3.91 -0.75 -9.83
C ASN A 81 3.03 -1.09 -8.62
N ALA A 82 2.17 -0.15 -8.21
CA ALA A 82 1.21 -0.35 -7.13
C ALA A 82 0.19 -1.46 -7.42
N ASP A 83 -0.13 -1.74 -8.68
CA ASP A 83 -1.01 -2.85 -9.09
C ASP A 83 -0.48 -4.24 -8.71
N ARG A 84 0.75 -4.35 -8.18
CA ARG A 84 1.28 -5.60 -7.62
C ARG A 84 0.84 -5.86 -6.18
N VAL A 85 0.06 -4.94 -5.60
CA VAL A 85 -0.40 -4.99 -4.22
C VAL A 85 -1.92 -5.15 -4.19
N TRP A 86 -2.38 -6.08 -3.36
CA TRP A 86 -3.77 -6.33 -3.04
C TRP A 86 -4.01 -6.03 -1.57
N VAL A 87 -5.18 -5.47 -1.27
CA VAL A 87 -5.59 -5.01 0.06
C VAL A 87 -6.89 -5.73 0.44
N ASP A 88 -6.91 -6.35 1.61
CA ASP A 88 -8.12 -6.77 2.30
C ASP A 88 -8.22 -6.01 3.63
N ALA A 89 -9.40 -6.00 4.23
CA ALA A 89 -9.67 -5.29 5.47
C ALA A 89 -10.53 -6.11 6.42
N ALA A 90 -10.40 -5.82 7.73
CA ALA A 90 -11.21 -6.47 8.75
C ALA A 90 -12.66 -5.97 8.74
N GLN A 91 -12.91 -4.73 8.30
CA GLN A 91 -14.26 -4.16 8.14
C GLN A 91 -14.45 -3.58 6.73
N ALA A 92 -15.72 -3.47 6.32
CA ALA A 92 -16.06 -2.85 5.04
C ALA A 92 -15.72 -1.36 5.06
N ASP A 93 -15.43 -0.82 3.88
CA ASP A 93 -15.09 0.59 3.62
C ASP A 93 -13.78 1.07 4.27
N GLU A 94 -13.04 0.19 4.93
CA GLU A 94 -11.67 0.45 5.41
C GLU A 94 -10.65 0.31 4.29
N GLY A 95 -9.48 0.93 4.44
CA GLY A 95 -8.51 0.90 3.36
C GLY A 95 -7.14 1.47 3.65
N VAL A 96 -6.44 1.82 2.57
CA VAL A 96 -5.11 2.40 2.58
C VAL A 96 -5.03 3.65 1.72
N ASP A 97 -4.14 4.55 2.10
CA ASP A 97 -3.52 5.49 1.17
C ASP A 97 -2.13 5.00 0.77
N TYR A 98 -1.70 5.37 -0.43
CA TYR A 98 -0.39 4.98 -0.95
C TYR A 98 0.20 6.07 -1.83
N TRP A 99 1.53 6.17 -1.83
CA TRP A 99 2.24 7.17 -2.62
C TRP A 99 3.68 6.77 -2.92
N THR A 100 4.28 7.44 -3.90
CA THR A 100 5.70 7.40 -4.18
C THR A 100 6.19 8.78 -4.61
N GLU A 101 7.49 9.03 -4.51
CA GLU A 101 8.10 10.24 -5.03
C GLU A 101 8.36 10.12 -6.54
N VAL A 102 8.18 11.21 -7.27
CA VAL A 102 8.43 11.32 -8.72
C VAL A 102 9.36 12.47 -9.03
#